data_AF-A0A059C5Q4-F1
#
_entry.id   AF-A0A059C5Q4-F1
#
_cell.length_a   1.000
_cell.length_b   1.000
_cell.length_c   1.000
_cell.angle_alpha   90.00
_cell.angle_beta   90.00
_cell.angle_gamma   90.00
#
_symmetry.space_group_name_H-M   'P 1'
#
loop_
_entity.id
_entity.type
_entity.pdbx_description
1 polymer ?
#
loop_
_entity_poly.entity_id
_entity_poly.type
_entity_poly.pdbx_seq_one_letter_code
_entity_poly.pdbx_strand_id
1 'polypeptide(L)' 'MQVKVVLRADISPATYDKVVVISGGGSGHEPAHSGFVGEGMLAAAICGDVFASPPVDAVLAACFLMII' A
#
# COMPACT_ATOMS: atom_id res chain seq x y z
N MET A 1 4.08 13.09 11.19
CA MET A 1 3.94 12.90 9.73
C MET A 1 2.76 12.00 9.48
N GLN A 2 1.99 12.24 8.42
CA GLN A 2 0.84 11.41 8.06
C GLN A 2 1.29 10.36 7.03
N VAL A 3 0.96 9.09 7.27
CA VAL A 3 1.19 7.98 6.34
C VAL A 3 -0.05 7.83 5.47
N LYS A 4 0.12 7.94 4.14
CA LYS A 4 -0.98 7.80 3.16
C LYS A 4 -0.89 6.44 2.50
N VAL A 5 -1.84 5.56 2.78
CA VAL A 5 -1.90 4.20 2.25
C VAL A 5 -3.31 3.91 1.78
N VAL A 6 -3.44 3.38 0.56
CA VAL A 6 -4.67 2.76 0.08
C VAL A 6 -4.58 1.27 0.38
N LEU A 7 -5.60 0.73 1.04
CA LEU A 7 -5.66 -0.66 1.49
C LEU A 7 -6.86 -1.36 0.88
N ARG A 8 -6.71 -2.64 0.51
CA ARG A 8 -7.86 -3.53 0.31
C ARG A 8 -8.66 -3.65 1.61
N ALA A 9 -9.95 -3.35 1.56
CA ALA A 9 -10.81 -3.39 2.75
C ALA A 9 -11.12 -4.82 3.23
N ASP A 10 -10.97 -5.81 2.36
CA ASP A 10 -11.31 -7.22 2.58
C ASP A 10 -10.12 -8.08 2.99
N ILE A 11 -8.91 -7.50 3.12
CA ILE A 11 -7.73 -8.23 3.57
C ILE A 11 -7.67 -8.26 5.09
N SER A 12 -7.57 -9.46 5.67
CA SER A 12 -7.33 -9.64 7.09
C SER A 12 -6.18 -10.63 7.30
N PRO A 13 -5.10 -10.26 8.00
CA PRO A 13 -3.98 -11.16 8.28
C PRO A 13 -4.38 -12.46 9.00
N ALA A 14 -5.49 -12.46 9.74
CA ALA A 14 -6.02 -13.67 10.37
C ALA A 14 -6.61 -14.69 9.37
N THR A 15 -6.98 -14.25 8.16
CA THR A 15 -7.72 -15.06 7.18
C THR A 15 -7.06 -15.13 5.80
N TYR A 16 -6.07 -14.29 5.54
CA TYR A 16 -5.39 -14.24 4.25
C TYR A 16 -4.22 -15.23 4.22
N ASP A 17 -4.34 -16.26 3.39
CA ASP A 17 -3.41 -17.41 3.30
C ASP A 17 -2.37 -17.27 2.17
N LYS A 18 -2.32 -16.11 1.52
CA LYS A 18 -1.44 -15.83 0.37
C LYS A 18 -0.40 -14.78 0.71
N VAL A 19 0.71 -14.81 -0.03
CA VAL A 19 1.72 -13.76 0.02
C VAL A 19 1.09 -12.42 -0.36
N VAL A 20 1.32 -11.42 0.49
CA VAL A 20 0.84 -10.07 0.29
C VAL A 20 1.80 -9.31 -0.62
N VAL A 21 1.25 -8.61 -1.62
CA VAL A 21 2.00 -7.73 -2.52
C VAL A 21 1.60 -6.28 -2.27
N ILE A 22 2.57 -5.44 -1.97
CA ILE A 22 2.40 -3.99 -1.81
C ILE A 22 3.31 -3.26 -2.78
N SER A 23 2.91 -2.05 -3.18
CA SER A 23 3.73 -1.16 -4.01
C SER A 23 3.51 0.29 -3.59
N GLY A 24 4.16 1.24 -4.25
CA GLY A 24 4.01 2.65 -3.90
C GLY A 24 4.99 3.53 -4.64
N GLY A 25 4.84 4.84 -4.45
CA GLY A 25 5.64 5.85 -5.12
C GLY A 25 5.12 7.26 -4.84
N GLY A 26 5.73 8.24 -5.50
CA GLY A 26 5.20 9.61 -5.48
C GLY A 26 3.85 9.71 -6.20
N SER A 27 3.01 10.61 -5.71
CA SER A 27 1.72 10.93 -6.35
C SER A 27 1.95 11.63 -7.70
N GLY A 28 0.92 11.69 -8.55
CA GLY A 28 0.99 12.29 -9.90
C GLY A 28 1.11 11.28 -11.05
N HIS A 29 1.00 9.98 -10.74
CA HIS A 29 0.97 8.89 -11.72
C HIS A 29 -0.35 8.10 -11.66
N GLU A 30 -1.40 8.68 -11.09
CA GLU A 30 -2.70 8.04 -10.95
C GLU A 30 -3.21 7.55 -12.33
N PRO A 31 -3.67 6.29 -12.44
CA PRO A 31 -4.09 5.41 -11.35
C PRO A 31 -2.96 4.61 -10.67
N ALA A 32 -1.72 4.67 -11.14
CA ALA A 32 -0.63 3.95 -10.49
C ALA A 32 -0.21 4.62 -9.16
N HIS A 33 -0.07 3.91 -8.04
CA HIS A 33 -0.30 2.48 -7.81
C HIS A 33 -1.66 2.17 -7.15
N SER A 34 -2.38 3.20 -6.67
CA SER A 34 -3.60 3.04 -5.86
C SER A 34 -4.75 2.36 -6.60
N GLY A 35 -4.88 2.57 -7.90
CA GLY A 35 -5.90 1.91 -8.74
C GLY A 35 -5.64 0.43 -8.99
N PHE A 36 -4.49 -0.10 -8.58
CA PHE A 36 -4.17 -1.53 -8.65
C PHE A 36 -4.40 -2.26 -7.32
N VAL A 37 -4.95 -1.58 -6.31
CA VAL A 37 -5.34 -2.20 -5.04
C VAL A 37 -6.66 -2.94 -5.23
N GLY A 38 -6.62 -4.27 -5.15
CA GLY A 38 -7.78 -5.12 -5.44
C GLY A 38 -7.46 -6.61 -5.50
N GLU A 39 -8.50 -7.44 -5.61
CA GLU A 39 -8.36 -8.88 -5.73
C GLU A 39 -7.49 -9.27 -6.93
N GLY A 40 -6.55 -10.18 -6.74
CA GLY A 40 -5.60 -10.61 -7.78
C GLY A 40 -4.48 -9.61 -8.11
N MET A 41 -4.44 -8.45 -7.44
CA MET A 41 -3.38 -7.44 -7.59
C MET A 41 -2.79 -7.02 -6.23
N LEU A 42 -2.60 -5.72 -5.98
CA LEU A 42 -1.97 -5.21 -4.76
C LEU A 42 -2.95 -5.30 -3.57
N ALA A 43 -2.41 -5.62 -2.40
CA ALA A 43 -3.13 -5.47 -1.14
C ALA A 43 -3.10 -4.03 -0.62
N ALA A 44 -2.01 -3.30 -0.91
CA ALA A 44 -1.85 -1.92 -0.50
C ALA A 44 -0.98 -1.13 -1.48
N ALA A 45 -1.23 0.19 -1.54
CA ALA A 45 -0.39 1.15 -2.24
C ALA A 45 0.01 2.29 -1.29
N ILE A 46 1.32 2.54 -1.14
CA ILE A 46 1.85 3.65 -0.34
C ILE A 46 1.98 4.90 -1.22
N CYS A 47 1.35 6.00 -0.82
CA CYS A 47 1.31 7.24 -1.57
C CYS A 47 2.24 8.30 -0.96
N GLY A 48 3.28 8.68 -1.70
CA GLY A 48 4.16 9.80 -1.37
C GLY A 48 3.54 11.14 -1.76
N ASP A 49 4.31 12.21 -1.65
CA ASP A 49 3.91 13.51 -2.19
C ASP A 49 4.05 13.55 -3.71
N VAL A 50 3.59 14.62 -4.35
CA VAL A 50 3.63 14.74 -5.82
C VAL A 50 5.07 14.65 -6.31
N PHE A 51 5.36 13.63 -7.13
CA PHE A 51 6.68 13.31 -7.65
C PHE A 51 7.78 13.09 -6.59
N ALA A 52 7.40 12.75 -5.36
CA ALA A 52 8.34 12.44 -4.28
C ALA A 52 7.99 11.12 -3.60
N SER A 53 8.99 10.24 -3.46
CA SER A 53 8.80 8.93 -2.84
C SER A 53 8.26 9.03 -1.41
N PRO A 54 7.49 8.02 -0.93
CA PRO A 54 7.09 7.94 0.46
C PRO A 54 8.31 7.87 1.39
N PRO A 55 8.23 8.42 2.61
CA PRO A 55 9.28 8.25 3.60
C PRO A 55 9.39 6.78 4.03
N VAL A 56 10.57 6.38 4.50
CA VAL A 56 10.86 4.99 4.92
C VAL A 56 9.87 4.50 5.98
N ASP A 57 9.51 5.35 6.93
CA ASP A 57 8.56 5.01 7.99
C ASP A 57 7.16 4.65 7.45
N ALA A 58 6.74 5.26 6.34
CA ALA A 58 5.48 4.93 5.68
C ALA A 58 5.52 3.55 5.02
N VAL A 59 6.64 3.21 4.38
CA VAL A 59 6.84 1.87 3.78
C VAL A 59 6.89 0.81 4.88
N LEU A 60 7.61 1.08 5.97
CA LEU A 60 7.70 0.17 7.11
C LEU A 60 6.34 -0.05 7.79
N ALA A 61 5.56 1.02 8.00
CA ALA A 61 4.21 0.93 8.54
C ALA A 61 3.29 0.06 7.66
N ALA A 62 3.39 0.20 6.33
CA ALA A 62 2.62 -0.62 5.41
C ALA A 62 3.00 -2.10 5.48
N CYS A 63 4.28 -2.44 5.63
CA CYS A 63 4.71 -3.82 5.84
C CYS A 63 4.11 -4.41 7.13
N PHE A 64 4.12 -3.66 8.23
CA PHE A 64 3.57 -4.14 9.50
C PHE A 64 2.05 -4.33 9.45
N LEU A 65 1.30 -3.41 8.85
CA LEU A 65 -0.16 -3.55 8.67
C LEU A 65 -0.56 -4.87 8.00
N MET A 66 0.34 -5.47 7.19
CA MET A 66 0.06 -6.71 6.46
C MET A 66 0.41 -7.97 7.26
N ILE A 67 1.03 -7.84 8.43
CA ILE A 67 1.51 -8.95 9.26
C ILE A 67 0.64 -9.13 10.53
N ILE A 68 0.03 -8.05 11.03
CA ILE A 68 -0.80 -8.03 12.25
C ILE A 68 -2.29 -8.02 11.97
#